data_AF-A0A5N9HP59-F1
#
_entry.id   AF-A0A5N9HP59-F1
#
_cell.length_a   1.000
_cell.length_b   1.000
_cell.length_c   1.000
_cell.angle_alpha   90.00
_cell.angle_beta   90.00
_cell.angle_gamma   90.00
#
_symmetry.space_group_name_H-M   'P 1'
#
loop_
_entity.id
_entity.type
_entity.pdbx_description
1 polymer ?
#
loop_
_entity_poly.entity_id
_entity_poly.type
_entity_poly.pdbx_seq_one_letter_code
_entity_poly.pdbx_strand_id
1 'polypeptide(L)'
;MQLTKTTSWGFIIGGLWASIGMLAFFFGILGVSDDMEPAEEFKKLQDNQEMALVFFIISVGVFGYLTKSFVQLSEAVNVIAEWHTYVRIMAIIMVGSLLVSMSTWLIHGPDATLETQQASDAVGNSVNSLFIIASAFVQLIIAWFALKNGLGNQIFKVFVAIIGVLSVLDLVNMVVDGAGSESDLAFITWIGWAIAVVGIGVLGLVTKEDA
;
A
#
# COMPACT_ATOMS: atom_id res chain seq x y z
N MET A 1 2.29 15.51 -19.60
CA MET A 1 2.83 14.43 -18.75
C MET A 1 2.27 13.13 -19.27
N GLN A 2 3.13 12.18 -19.66
CA GLN A 2 2.69 10.86 -20.12
C GLN A 2 3.24 9.79 -19.17
N LEU A 3 2.36 9.13 -18.43
CA LEU A 3 2.73 7.90 -17.72
C LEU A 3 2.90 6.78 -18.76
N THR A 4 3.86 5.89 -18.54
CA THR A 4 4.00 4.73 -19.44
C THR A 4 2.85 3.74 -19.19
N LYS A 5 2.48 2.96 -20.21
CA LYS A 5 1.44 1.92 -20.07
C LYS A 5 1.77 0.95 -18.94
N THR A 6 3.05 0.60 -18.82
CA THR A 6 3.59 -0.21 -17.72
C THR A 6 3.40 0.48 -16.37
N THR A 7 3.78 1.75 -16.22
CA THR A 7 3.57 2.50 -14.97
C THR A 7 2.09 2.50 -14.55
N SER A 8 1.19 2.77 -15.50
CA SER A 8 -0.26 2.78 -15.28
C SER A 8 -0.80 1.44 -14.78
N TRP A 9 -0.42 0.33 -15.43
CA TRP A 9 -0.88 -0.99 -14.99
C TRP A 9 -0.35 -1.36 -13.61
N GLY A 10 0.86 -0.95 -13.24
CA GLY A 10 1.37 -1.18 -11.89
C GLY A 10 0.54 -0.46 -10.82
N PHE A 11 0.03 0.74 -11.11
CA PHE A 11 -0.90 1.42 -10.20
C PHE A 11 -2.27 0.75 -10.14
N ILE A 12 -2.85 0.36 -11.28
CA ILE A 12 -4.16 -0.30 -11.31
C ILE A 12 -4.08 -1.63 -10.55
N ILE A 13 -3.13 -2.49 -10.90
CA ILE A 13 -3.00 -3.82 -10.29
C ILE A 13 -2.61 -3.68 -8.81
N GLY A 14 -1.64 -2.82 -8.49
CA GLY A 14 -1.20 -2.61 -7.12
C GLY A 14 -2.29 -2.05 -6.22
N GLY A 15 -3.03 -1.02 -6.66
CA GLY A 15 -4.12 -0.43 -5.89
C GLY A 15 -5.30 -1.37 -5.70
N LEU A 16 -5.70 -2.12 -6.73
CA LEU A 16 -6.76 -3.13 -6.62
C LEU A 16 -6.34 -4.32 -5.74
N TRP A 17 -5.09 -4.76 -5.83
CA TRP A 17 -4.59 -5.85 -5.00
C TRP A 17 -4.49 -5.45 -3.52
N ALA A 18 -3.93 -4.27 -3.22
CA ALA A 18 -3.85 -3.78 -1.86
C ALA A 18 -5.21 -3.50 -1.22
N SER A 19 -6.29 -3.40 -1.99
CA SER A 19 -7.66 -3.24 -1.45
C SER A 19 -8.47 -4.51 -1.65
N ILE A 20 -9.09 -4.67 -2.81
CA ILE A 20 -9.97 -5.80 -3.15
C ILE A 20 -9.25 -7.14 -3.00
N GLY A 21 -7.98 -7.23 -3.40
CA GLY A 21 -7.20 -8.46 -3.26
C GLY A 21 -7.02 -8.88 -1.81
N MET A 22 -6.64 -7.95 -0.93
CA MET A 22 -6.53 -8.20 0.51
C MET A 22 -7.89 -8.53 1.13
N LEU A 23 -8.94 -7.74 0.86
CA LEU A 23 -10.28 -8.00 1.38
C LEU A 23 -10.81 -9.38 0.96
N ALA A 24 -10.67 -9.74 -0.32
CA ALA A 24 -11.10 -11.04 -0.82
C ALA A 24 -10.30 -12.19 -0.20
N PHE A 25 -9.02 -11.98 0.11
CA PHE A 25 -8.21 -12.97 0.76
C PHE A 25 -8.60 -13.17 2.23
N PHE A 26 -8.65 -12.11 3.04
CA PHE A 26 -8.97 -12.22 4.47
C PHE A 26 -10.42 -12.63 4.73
N PHE A 27 -11.40 -11.95 4.13
CA PHE A 27 -12.81 -12.25 4.36
C PHE A 27 -13.33 -13.42 3.52
N GLY A 28 -12.80 -13.61 2.31
CA GLY A 28 -13.30 -14.61 1.38
C GLY A 28 -12.59 -15.96 1.50
N ILE A 29 -11.26 -15.96 1.41
CA ILE A 29 -10.46 -17.19 1.39
C ILE A 29 -10.20 -17.70 2.80
N LEU A 30 -9.68 -16.86 3.68
CA LEU A 30 -9.44 -17.22 5.07
C LEU A 30 -10.73 -17.23 5.89
N GLY A 31 -11.72 -16.43 5.49
CA GLY A 31 -12.97 -16.30 6.23
C GLY A 31 -12.77 -15.68 7.61
N VAL A 32 -11.74 -14.84 7.79
CA VAL A 32 -11.50 -14.03 8.99
C VAL A 32 -12.55 -12.92 9.03
N SER A 33 -13.00 -12.57 10.23
CA SER A 33 -13.93 -11.47 10.47
C SER A 33 -13.48 -10.65 11.66
N ASP A 34 -13.80 -9.37 11.68
CA ASP A 34 -13.36 -8.45 12.74
C ASP A 34 -13.85 -8.87 14.15
N ASP A 35 -14.98 -9.59 14.24
CA ASP A 35 -15.55 -10.10 15.51
C ASP A 35 -15.01 -11.48 15.94
N MET A 36 -14.00 -12.02 15.24
CA MET A 36 -13.48 -13.36 15.49
C MET A 36 -12.60 -13.43 16.74
N GLU A 37 -12.68 -14.53 17.50
CA GLU A 37 -11.75 -14.73 18.60
C GLU A 37 -10.32 -14.96 18.07
N PRO A 38 -9.26 -14.41 18.71
CA PRO A 38 -7.88 -14.53 18.22
C PRO A 38 -7.42 -15.97 18.01
N ALA A 39 -7.90 -16.91 18.84
CA ALA A 39 -7.56 -18.33 18.71
C ALA A 39 -8.21 -18.98 17.48
N GLU A 40 -9.39 -18.51 17.07
CA GLU A 40 -10.07 -18.98 15.86
C GLU A 40 -9.38 -18.41 14.62
N GLU A 41 -9.06 -17.12 14.62
CA GLU A 41 -8.29 -16.47 13.53
C GLU A 41 -6.95 -17.17 13.32
N PHE A 42 -6.21 -17.42 14.40
CA PHE A 42 -4.95 -18.17 14.37
C PHE A 42 -5.08 -19.50 13.67
N LYS A 43 -6.11 -20.26 14.05
CA LYS A 43 -6.36 -21.59 13.51
C LYS A 43 -6.68 -21.51 12.02
N LYS A 44 -7.47 -20.53 11.57
CA LYS A 44 -7.75 -20.35 10.14
C LYS A 44 -6.50 -20.01 9.34
N LEU A 45 -5.59 -19.20 9.90
CA LEU A 45 -4.31 -18.89 9.28
C LEU A 45 -3.41 -20.14 9.17
N GLN A 46 -3.34 -20.95 10.23
CA GLN A 46 -2.61 -22.22 10.21
C GLN A 46 -3.20 -23.22 9.21
N ASP A 47 -4.53 -23.41 9.22
CA ASP A 47 -5.24 -24.34 8.35
C ASP A 47 -5.11 -23.96 6.86
N ASN A 48 -4.85 -22.68 6.56
CA ASN A 48 -4.73 -22.14 5.21
C ASN A 48 -3.31 -21.63 4.88
N GLN A 49 -2.28 -22.12 5.57
CA GLN A 49 -0.90 -21.63 5.44
C GLN A 49 -0.37 -21.68 4.00
N GLU A 50 -0.70 -22.72 3.23
CA GLU A 50 -0.29 -22.83 1.82
C GLU A 50 -0.89 -21.69 0.97
N MET A 51 -2.16 -21.37 1.19
CA MET A 51 -2.84 -20.27 0.50
C MET A 51 -2.27 -18.92 0.91
N ALA A 52 -1.95 -18.75 2.20
CA ALA A 52 -1.30 -17.56 2.72
C ALA A 52 0.09 -17.36 2.10
N LEU A 53 0.87 -18.43 1.93
CA LEU A 53 2.16 -18.38 1.25
C LEU A 53 2.02 -18.00 -0.24
N VAL A 54 1.06 -18.59 -0.96
CA VAL A 54 0.79 -18.24 -2.37
C VAL A 54 0.38 -16.78 -2.49
N PHE A 55 -0.52 -16.32 -1.62
CA PHE A 55 -0.94 -14.93 -1.57
C PHE A 55 0.23 -13.98 -1.30
N PHE A 56 1.11 -14.34 -0.36
CA PHE A 56 2.31 -13.58 -0.07
C PHE A 56 3.25 -13.49 -1.28
N ILE A 57 3.52 -14.60 -1.98
CA ILE A 57 4.37 -14.62 -3.18
C ILE A 57 3.79 -13.72 -4.28
N ILE A 58 2.48 -13.76 -4.51
CA ILE A 58 1.82 -12.87 -5.47
C ILE A 58 1.96 -11.41 -5.02
N SER A 59 1.76 -11.13 -3.73
CA SER A 59 1.90 -9.80 -3.14
C SER A 59 3.31 -9.23 -3.33
N VAL A 60 4.36 -10.04 -3.22
CA VAL A 60 5.75 -9.61 -3.51
C VAL A 60 5.86 -9.10 -4.95
N GLY A 61 5.33 -9.85 -5.93
CA GLY A 61 5.37 -9.46 -7.34
C GLY A 61 4.55 -8.19 -7.62
N VAL A 62 3.34 -8.12 -7.09
CA VAL A 62 2.42 -7.00 -7.28
C VAL A 62 2.95 -5.72 -6.62
N PHE A 63 3.40 -5.79 -5.37
CA PHE A 63 3.92 -4.61 -4.68
C PHE A 63 5.29 -4.19 -5.19
N GLY A 64 6.14 -5.11 -5.63
CA GLY A 64 7.36 -4.76 -6.37
C GLY A 64 7.06 -3.97 -7.65
N TYR A 65 6.00 -4.35 -8.37
CA TYR A 65 5.55 -3.59 -9.55
C TYR A 65 5.00 -2.21 -9.16
N LEU A 66 4.22 -2.13 -8.08
CA LEU A 66 3.71 -0.87 -7.55
C LEU A 66 4.84 0.09 -7.13
N THR A 67 5.88 -0.39 -6.43
CA THR A 67 7.08 0.40 -6.09
C THR A 67 7.71 1.02 -7.33
N LYS A 68 7.94 0.20 -8.36
CA LYS A 68 8.48 0.68 -9.64
C LYS A 68 7.58 1.77 -10.23
N SER A 69 6.26 1.61 -10.17
CA SER A 69 5.32 2.60 -10.69
C SER A 69 5.38 3.93 -9.93
N PHE A 70 5.50 3.93 -8.60
CA PHE A 70 5.69 5.16 -7.82
C PHE A 70 6.98 5.88 -8.17
N VAL A 71 8.09 5.15 -8.32
CA VAL A 71 9.36 5.72 -8.76
C VAL A 71 9.22 6.37 -10.15
N GLN A 72 8.62 5.67 -11.11
CA GLN A 72 8.41 6.23 -12.46
C GLN A 72 7.45 7.41 -12.48
N LEU A 73 6.43 7.42 -11.61
CA LEU A 73 5.56 8.58 -11.43
C LEU A 73 6.34 9.78 -10.91
N SER A 74 7.26 9.58 -9.97
CA SER A 74 8.10 10.65 -9.45
C SER A 74 9.01 11.26 -10.53
N GLU A 75 9.53 10.46 -11.47
CA GLU A 75 10.21 10.95 -12.67
C GLU A 75 9.25 11.75 -13.55
N ALA A 76 8.05 11.23 -13.80
CA ALA A 76 7.05 11.86 -14.67
C ALA A 76 6.51 13.20 -14.14
N VAL A 77 6.52 13.41 -12.82
CA VAL A 77 6.14 14.68 -12.19
C VAL A 77 7.33 15.62 -11.98
N ASN A 78 8.49 15.32 -12.59
CA ASN A 78 9.72 16.12 -12.52
C ASN A 78 10.21 16.37 -11.08
N VAL A 79 10.23 15.32 -10.24
CA VAL A 79 10.93 15.38 -8.94
C VAL A 79 12.42 15.57 -9.20
N ILE A 80 13.03 16.59 -8.59
CA ILE A 80 14.47 16.89 -8.79
C ILE A 80 15.37 15.78 -8.22
N ALA A 81 16.58 15.63 -8.76
CA ALA A 81 17.44 14.46 -8.58
C ALA A 81 17.66 14.02 -7.11
N GLU A 82 17.88 14.96 -6.19
CA GLU A 82 18.08 14.68 -4.76
C GLU A 82 16.82 14.05 -4.13
N TRP A 83 15.68 14.70 -4.32
CA TRP A 83 14.37 14.22 -3.85
C TRP A 83 13.96 12.92 -4.53
N HIS A 84 14.34 12.75 -5.80
CA HIS A 84 14.04 11.55 -6.55
C HIS A 84 14.77 10.33 -5.99
N THR A 85 16.04 10.50 -5.59
CA THR A 85 16.80 9.45 -4.91
C THR A 85 16.16 9.09 -3.57
N TYR A 86 15.70 10.10 -2.82
CA TYR A 86 14.95 9.89 -1.59
C TYR A 86 13.65 9.10 -1.84
N VAL A 87 12.86 9.46 -2.85
CA VAL A 87 11.63 8.72 -3.24
C VAL A 87 11.94 7.26 -3.55
N ARG A 88 13.03 6.98 -4.28
CA ARG A 88 13.44 5.60 -4.57
C ARG A 88 13.71 4.78 -3.31
N ILE A 89 14.48 5.34 -2.37
CA ILE A 89 14.80 4.67 -1.10
C ILE A 89 13.52 4.46 -0.28
N MET A 90 12.70 5.50 -0.14
CA MET A 90 11.46 5.42 0.64
C MET A 90 10.44 4.46 0.02
N ALA A 91 10.35 4.37 -1.31
CA ALA A 91 9.45 3.43 -1.98
C ALA A 91 9.88 1.96 -1.79
N ILE A 92 11.19 1.71 -1.66
CA ILE A 92 11.72 0.39 -1.28
C ILE A 92 11.40 0.09 0.19
N ILE A 93 11.63 1.06 1.09
CA ILE A 93 11.31 0.90 2.51
C ILE A 93 9.82 0.63 2.69
N MET A 94 8.96 1.42 2.03
CA MET A 94 7.51 1.27 2.01
C MET A 94 7.10 -0.17 1.70
N VAL A 95 7.45 -0.70 0.53
CA VAL A 95 7.03 -2.07 0.17
C VAL A 95 7.78 -3.13 0.94
N GLY A 96 9.05 -2.92 1.27
CA GLY A 96 9.84 -3.85 2.07
C GLY A 96 9.23 -4.06 3.46
N SER A 97 8.86 -2.98 4.15
CA SER A 97 8.22 -3.06 5.46
C SER A 97 6.80 -3.61 5.36
N LEU A 98 6.04 -3.27 4.32
CA LEU A 98 4.74 -3.91 4.08
C LEU A 98 4.92 -5.42 3.95
N LEU A 99 5.86 -5.90 3.13
CA LEU A 99 6.09 -7.33 2.94
C LEU A 99 6.61 -8.02 4.20
N VAL A 100 7.45 -7.36 5.00
CA VAL A 100 7.91 -7.93 6.28
C VAL A 100 6.74 -8.03 7.26
N SER A 101 5.96 -6.96 7.44
CA SER A 101 4.70 -7.02 8.21
C SER A 101 3.77 -8.08 7.63
N MET A 102 3.76 -8.24 6.31
CA MET A 102 2.90 -9.21 5.67
C MET A 102 3.39 -10.65 5.85
N SER A 103 4.62 -10.87 6.27
CA SER A 103 5.10 -12.21 6.57
C SER A 103 4.73 -12.64 7.99
N THR A 104 4.61 -11.68 8.92
CA THR A 104 4.38 -11.95 10.35
C THR A 104 2.97 -12.46 10.65
N TRP A 105 1.98 -12.03 9.87
CA TRP A 105 0.56 -12.42 9.96
C TRP A 105 0.14 -13.60 9.05
N LEU A 106 0.95 -14.00 8.05
CA LEU A 106 0.56 -14.99 7.02
C LEU A 106 1.35 -16.30 7.09
N ILE A 107 2.52 -16.29 7.72
CA ILE A 107 3.44 -17.43 7.67
C ILE A 107 3.72 -17.89 9.09
N HIS A 108 2.82 -18.73 9.60
CA HIS A 108 3.00 -19.40 10.88
C HIS A 108 3.42 -20.85 10.65
N GLY A 109 4.54 -21.26 11.25
CA GLY A 109 4.97 -22.64 11.19
C GLY A 109 4.00 -23.60 11.91
N PRO A 110 4.12 -24.91 11.67
CA PRO A 110 3.27 -25.92 12.32
C PRO A 110 3.40 -25.93 13.85
N ASP A 111 4.52 -25.46 14.39
CA ASP A 111 4.79 -25.38 15.83
C ASP A 111 4.44 -24.00 16.43
N ALA A 112 3.86 -23.09 15.64
CA ALA A 112 3.45 -21.79 16.15
C ALA A 112 2.36 -21.94 17.21
N THR A 113 2.42 -21.09 18.23
CA THR A 113 1.41 -20.95 19.28
C THR A 113 0.73 -19.60 19.21
N LEU A 114 -0.43 -19.46 19.86
CA LEU A 114 -1.13 -18.19 19.97
C LEU A 114 -0.25 -17.08 20.58
N GLU A 115 0.56 -17.41 21.60
CA GLU A 115 1.49 -16.44 22.20
C GLU A 115 2.55 -15.97 21.21
N THR A 116 3.10 -16.88 20.40
CA THR A 116 4.07 -16.51 19.36
C THR A 116 3.44 -15.69 18.24
N GLN A 117 2.18 -15.94 17.92
CA GLN A 117 1.43 -15.13 16.96
C GLN A 117 1.23 -13.72 17.49
N GLN A 118 0.71 -13.54 18.71
CA GLN A 118 0.50 -12.21 19.30
C GLN A 118 1.79 -11.38 19.36
N ALA A 119 2.93 -12.02 19.67
CA ALA A 119 4.24 -11.38 19.62
C ALA A 119 4.65 -11.01 18.18
N SER A 120 4.41 -11.90 17.22
CA SER A 120 4.64 -11.67 15.79
C SER A 120 3.78 -10.52 15.26
N ASP A 121 2.52 -10.44 15.65
CA ASP A 121 1.57 -9.40 15.25
C ASP A 121 1.99 -8.03 15.80
N ALA A 122 2.45 -7.97 17.05
CA ALA A 122 3.00 -6.74 17.61
C ALA A 122 4.21 -6.22 16.82
N VAL A 123 5.11 -7.13 16.40
CA VAL A 123 6.24 -6.79 15.51
C VAL A 123 5.74 -6.36 14.14
N GLY A 124 4.78 -7.10 13.57
CA GLY A 124 4.12 -6.78 12.30
C GLY A 124 3.56 -5.36 12.29
N ASN A 125 2.75 -5.02 13.29
CA ASN A 125 2.15 -3.69 13.45
C ASN A 125 3.20 -2.57 13.58
N SER A 126 4.30 -2.83 14.30
CA SER A 126 5.42 -1.89 14.38
C SER A 126 6.09 -1.66 13.02
N VAL A 127 6.34 -2.74 12.27
CA VAL A 127 6.94 -2.66 10.93
C VAL A 127 5.96 -2.04 9.92
N ASN A 128 4.66 -2.31 10.04
CA ASN A 128 3.62 -1.68 9.21
C ASN A 128 3.60 -0.14 9.39
N SER A 129 3.93 0.34 10.58
CA SER A 129 4.06 1.78 10.82
C SER A 129 5.18 2.41 9.98
N LEU A 130 6.28 1.68 9.74
CA LEU A 130 7.31 2.13 8.80
C LEU A 130 6.80 2.17 7.35
N PHE A 131 5.91 1.24 6.97
CA PHE A 131 5.26 1.28 5.66
C PHE A 131 4.43 2.56 5.53
N ILE A 132 3.57 2.86 6.50
CA ILE A 132 2.70 4.03 6.48
C ILE A 132 3.53 5.31 6.38
N ILE A 133 4.56 5.46 7.23
CA ILE A 133 5.44 6.64 7.22
C ILE A 133 6.13 6.77 5.86
N ALA A 134 6.74 5.70 5.35
CA ALA A 134 7.47 5.74 4.10
C ALA A 134 6.56 6.02 2.90
N SER A 135 5.37 5.41 2.90
CA SER A 135 4.31 5.62 1.92
C SER A 135 3.88 7.08 1.89
N ALA A 136 3.61 7.67 3.06
CA ALA A 136 3.21 9.07 3.19
C ALA A 136 4.28 10.02 2.61
N PHE A 137 5.57 9.79 2.89
CA PHE A 137 6.63 10.63 2.33
C PHE A 137 6.76 10.52 0.81
N VAL A 138 6.71 9.30 0.25
CA VAL A 138 6.73 9.09 -1.21
C VAL A 138 5.59 9.86 -1.86
N GLN A 139 4.40 9.71 -1.32
CA GLN A 139 3.16 10.30 -1.83
C GLN A 139 3.16 11.83 -1.70
N LEU A 140 3.59 12.38 -0.57
CA LEU A 140 3.69 13.83 -0.35
C LEU A 140 4.68 14.49 -1.31
N ILE A 141 5.84 13.87 -1.55
CA ILE A 141 6.83 14.41 -2.50
C ILE A 141 6.23 14.42 -3.91
N ILE A 142 5.64 13.31 -4.34
CA ILE A 142 4.98 13.23 -5.64
C ILE A 142 3.87 14.28 -5.76
N ALA A 143 3.04 14.42 -4.74
CA ALA A 143 1.95 15.38 -4.72
C ALA A 143 2.43 16.83 -4.81
N TRP A 144 3.44 17.17 -4.01
CA TRP A 144 4.07 18.47 -4.03
C TRP A 144 4.59 18.83 -5.42
N PHE A 145 5.40 17.96 -6.03
CA PHE A 145 6.00 18.24 -7.34
C PHE A 145 4.97 18.25 -8.46
N ALA A 146 3.98 17.34 -8.44
CA ALA A 146 2.91 17.32 -9.45
C ALA A 146 2.10 18.63 -9.44
N LEU A 147 1.70 19.10 -8.26
CA LEU A 147 0.91 20.32 -8.09
C LEU A 147 1.75 21.57 -8.38
N LYS A 148 2.97 21.65 -7.84
CA LYS A 148 3.90 22.77 -8.07
C LYS A 148 4.24 22.95 -9.56
N ASN A 149 4.50 21.85 -10.26
CA ASN A 149 4.90 21.88 -11.66
C ASN A 149 3.69 21.93 -12.62
N GLY A 150 2.45 21.85 -12.10
CA GLY A 150 1.24 21.87 -12.90
C GLY A 150 1.10 20.70 -13.87
N LEU A 151 1.70 19.55 -13.56
CA LEU A 151 1.83 18.42 -14.48
C LEU A 151 0.56 17.54 -14.49
N GLY A 152 0.13 17.16 -15.69
CA GLY A 152 -1.07 16.35 -15.91
C GLY A 152 -2.34 17.17 -16.09
N ASN A 153 -3.44 16.48 -16.44
CA ASN A 153 -4.75 17.11 -16.57
C ASN A 153 -5.35 17.43 -15.18
N GLN A 154 -6.49 18.11 -15.15
CA GLN A 154 -7.13 18.51 -13.90
C GLN A 154 -7.52 17.32 -13.02
N ILE A 155 -8.04 16.25 -13.64
CA ILE A 155 -8.50 15.04 -12.92
C ILE A 155 -7.31 14.32 -12.28
N PHE A 156 -6.18 14.22 -12.99
CA PHE A 156 -4.94 13.66 -12.46
C PHE A 156 -4.46 14.43 -11.23
N LYS A 157 -4.46 15.76 -11.31
CA LYS A 157 -4.09 16.63 -10.18
C LYS A 157 -5.02 16.44 -8.98
N VAL A 158 -6.31 16.19 -9.20
CA VAL A 158 -7.26 15.86 -8.13
C VAL A 158 -6.86 14.56 -7.43
N PHE A 159 -6.61 13.47 -8.17
CA PHE A 159 -6.21 12.20 -7.55
C PHE A 159 -4.87 12.31 -6.81
N VAL A 160 -3.90 13.03 -7.37
CA VAL A 160 -2.63 13.28 -6.71
C VAL A 160 -2.79 14.13 -5.45
N ALA A 161 -3.66 15.14 -5.47
CA ALA A 161 -3.98 15.93 -4.29
C ALA A 161 -4.67 15.09 -3.21
N ILE A 162 -5.60 14.18 -3.59
CA ILE A 162 -6.23 13.23 -2.67
C ILE A 162 -5.14 12.37 -1.99
N ILE A 163 -4.24 11.77 -2.76
CA ILE A 163 -3.11 10.99 -2.22
C ILE A 163 -2.30 11.81 -1.21
N GLY A 164 -1.98 13.06 -1.54
CA GLY A 164 -1.25 13.96 -0.62
C GLY A 164 -2.01 14.25 0.67
N VAL A 165 -3.32 14.49 0.60
CA VAL A 165 -4.18 14.72 1.78
C VAL A 165 -4.26 13.46 2.64
N LEU A 166 -4.50 12.30 2.03
CA LEU A 166 -4.57 11.02 2.74
C LEU A 166 -3.24 10.72 3.47
N SER A 167 -2.11 10.99 2.82
CA SER A 167 -0.79 10.85 3.46
C SER A 167 -0.62 11.71 4.72
N VAL A 168 -1.18 12.93 4.73
CA VAL A 168 -1.17 13.76 5.94
C VAL A 168 -2.08 13.17 7.01
N LEU A 169 -3.27 12.69 6.63
CA LEU A 169 -4.20 12.07 7.56
C LEU A 169 -3.61 10.82 8.20
N ASP A 170 -2.89 9.98 7.44
CA ASP A 170 -2.20 8.80 7.95
C ASP A 170 -1.16 9.15 9.02
N LEU A 171 -0.35 10.19 8.76
CA LEU A 171 0.66 10.66 9.72
C LEU A 171 0.02 11.27 10.97
N VAL A 172 -1.09 12.02 10.82
CA VAL A 172 -1.82 12.59 11.96
C VAL A 172 -2.47 11.49 12.79
N ASN A 173 -3.12 10.51 12.16
CA ASN A 173 -3.74 9.36 12.84
C ASN A 173 -2.68 8.61 13.66
N MET A 174 -1.49 8.38 13.08
CA MET A 174 -0.40 7.73 13.80
C MET A 174 0.10 8.51 15.02
N VAL A 175 0.13 9.84 14.95
CA VAL A 175 0.56 10.68 16.09
C VAL A 175 -0.51 10.77 17.18
N VAL A 176 -1.79 10.83 16.80
CA VAL A 176 -2.91 11.03 17.74
C VAL A 176 -3.33 9.72 18.40
N ASP A 177 -3.53 8.67 17.62
CA ASP A 177 -4.08 7.39 18.08
C ASP A 177 -3.01 6.32 18.33
N GLY A 178 -1.77 6.63 17.96
CA GLY A 178 -0.62 5.71 18.10
C GLY A 178 -0.42 4.81 16.88
N ALA A 179 0.77 4.23 16.81
CA ALA A 179 1.16 3.27 15.79
C ALA A 179 0.35 1.97 15.93
N GLY A 180 -0.40 1.59 14.89
CA GLY A 180 -1.12 0.32 14.83
C GLY A 180 -2.53 0.33 15.42
N SER A 181 -3.14 1.50 15.65
CA SER A 181 -4.56 1.58 16.00
C SER A 181 -5.44 1.32 14.76
N GLU A 182 -6.30 0.31 14.84
CA GLU A 182 -7.38 0.12 13.88
C GLU A 182 -8.44 1.19 14.13
N SER A 183 -8.59 2.10 13.18
CA SER A 183 -9.60 3.17 13.24
C SER A 183 -10.40 3.23 11.94
N ASP A 184 -11.65 3.69 12.03
CA ASP A 184 -12.47 3.96 10.84
C ASP A 184 -11.75 4.89 9.85
N LEU A 185 -10.92 5.81 10.37
CA LEU A 185 -10.10 6.69 9.56
C LEU A 185 -9.00 5.94 8.81
N ALA A 186 -8.34 4.96 9.44
CA ALA A 186 -7.35 4.09 8.79
C ALA A 186 -7.98 3.26 7.66
N PHE A 187 -9.22 2.77 7.85
CA PHE A 187 -9.95 2.09 6.79
C PHE A 187 -10.31 3.04 5.63
N ILE A 188 -10.85 4.23 5.93
CA ILE A 188 -11.22 5.22 4.91
C ILE A 188 -10.00 5.69 4.10
N THR A 189 -8.88 5.94 4.77
CA THR A 189 -7.63 6.37 4.11
C THR A 189 -7.07 5.27 3.22
N TRP A 190 -7.11 4.01 3.66
CA TRP A 190 -6.71 2.86 2.86
C TRP A 190 -7.55 2.70 1.58
N ILE A 191 -8.88 2.75 1.68
CA ILE A 191 -9.77 2.65 0.51
C ILE A 191 -9.61 3.88 -0.41
N GLY A 192 -9.56 5.07 0.17
CA GLY A 192 -9.34 6.32 -0.58
C GLY A 192 -8.01 6.30 -1.35
N TRP A 193 -6.96 5.76 -0.73
CA TRP A 193 -5.65 5.60 -1.35
C TRP A 193 -5.73 4.66 -2.55
N ALA A 194 -6.38 3.51 -2.40
CA ALA A 194 -6.52 2.54 -3.49
C ALA A 194 -7.27 3.15 -4.68
N ILE A 195 -8.37 3.86 -4.42
CA ILE A 195 -9.15 4.57 -5.45
C ILE A 195 -8.27 5.59 -6.18
N ALA A 196 -7.51 6.40 -5.43
CA ALA A 196 -6.71 7.46 -6.02
C ALA A 196 -5.53 6.91 -6.84
N VAL A 197 -4.88 5.86 -6.36
CA VAL A 197 -3.81 5.15 -7.07
C VAL A 197 -4.34 4.52 -8.37
N VAL A 198 -5.46 3.80 -8.31
CA VAL A 198 -6.11 3.23 -9.50
C VAL A 198 -6.52 4.34 -10.48
N GLY A 199 -7.08 5.44 -9.98
CA GLY A 199 -7.46 6.61 -10.78
C GLY A 199 -6.28 7.21 -11.55
N ILE A 200 -5.12 7.37 -10.91
CA ILE A 200 -3.88 7.79 -11.57
C ILE A 200 -3.48 6.81 -12.67
N GLY A 201 -3.54 5.51 -12.38
CA GLY A 201 -3.22 4.46 -13.34
C GLY A 201 -4.10 4.52 -14.60
N VAL A 202 -5.42 4.58 -14.40
CA VAL A 202 -6.43 4.68 -15.48
C VAL A 202 -6.22 5.93 -16.33
N LEU A 203 -6.04 7.09 -15.72
CA LEU A 203 -5.79 8.33 -16.46
C LEU A 203 -4.50 8.28 -17.29
N GLY A 204 -3.47 7.58 -16.81
CA GLY A 204 -2.25 7.35 -17.56
C GLY A 204 -2.43 6.45 -18.80
N LEU A 205 -3.49 5.62 -18.84
CA LEU A 205 -3.85 4.84 -20.03
C LEU A 205 -4.66 5.65 -21.03
N VAL A 206 -5.68 6.39 -20.56
CA VAL A 206 -6.59 7.17 -21.42
C VAL A 206 -5.83 8.29 -22.15
N THR A 207 -4.90 8.95 -21.48
CA THR A 207 -4.09 10.03 -22.09
C THR A 207 -3.12 9.57 -23.19
N LYS A 208 -3.01 8.26 -23.46
CA LYS A 208 -2.23 7.71 -24.57
C LYS A 208 -3.05 7.38 -25.82
N GLU A 209 -4.37 7.23 -25.71
CA GLU A 209 -5.20 6.87 -26.87
C GLU A 209 -5.46 8.07 -27.79
N ASP A 210 -5.31 9.29 -27.27
CA ASP A 210 -5.58 10.54 -27.99
C ASP A 210 -4.33 11.19 -28.64
N ALA A 211 -3.21 10.46 -28.78
CA ALA A 211 -1.96 10.94 -29.38
C ALA A 211 -1.45 10.02 -30.50
#